data_AF-A0A0R0LB72-F1
#
_entry.id   AF-A0A0R0LB72-F1
#
_cell.length_a   1.000
_cell.length_b   1.000
_cell.length_c   1.000
_cell.angle_alpha   90.00
_cell.angle_beta   90.00
_cell.angle_gamma   90.00
#
_symmetry.space_group_name_H-M   'P 1'
#
loop_
_entity.id
_entity.type
_entity.pdbx_description
1 polymer ?
#
loop_
_entity_poly.entity_id
_entity_poly.type
_entity_poly.pdbx_seq_one_letter_code
_entity_poly.pdbx_strand_id
1 'polypeptide(L)'
;MGFRISGSSSSSCFCLQRTLLPPLTAIATSTRGFKRRSNCIPSCSVSYRKFVEFALDETTLHTHLIPSPLQVLDFTVFPKAEYDIPIFCANFFTSAKTNIVVLDLNPLHDIINQHEYKEKYFKSLIPLGLKYAELFPWGGKLTSESINFFSPIVIWTKFTSNPEKYDILYSAFREYYKVWLKLICKADKETDESQIFHNLEAQHRYLTWRVEKDPGQGVLKKLIGDTLAKDMLRSFLFNGVDELGSKTFNDYFPRYCCQEGTLNKKGNVIGKSFENRPWNARGEFIEYFR
;
A
#
# COMPACT_ATOMS: atom_id res chain seq x y z
N MET A 1 -26.03 10.00 -26.83
CA MET A 1 -26.32 9.75 -25.40
C MET A 1 -25.13 8.98 -24.82
N GLY A 2 -24.41 9.55 -23.85
CA GLY A 2 -23.31 8.85 -23.18
C GLY A 2 -23.83 8.15 -21.93
N PHE A 3 -23.60 6.85 -21.81
CA PHE A 3 -23.90 6.10 -20.59
C PHE A 3 -22.67 6.08 -19.68
N ARG A 4 -22.85 6.34 -18.38
CA ARG A 4 -21.79 6.17 -17.37
C ARG A 4 -21.90 4.77 -16.78
N ILE A 5 -20.87 3.94 -16.95
CA ILE A 5 -20.71 2.70 -16.20
C ILE A 5 -19.68 2.98 -15.09
N SER A 6 -20.10 2.91 -13.83
CA SER A 6 -19.18 2.91 -12.69
C SER A 6 -18.67 1.49 -12.46
N GLY A 7 -17.53 1.15 -13.07
CA GLY A 7 -16.73 0.03 -12.59
C GLY A 7 -16.01 0.48 -11.32
N SER A 8 -16.39 -0.05 -10.16
CA SER A 8 -15.60 0.15 -8.95
C SER A 8 -14.22 -0.44 -9.19
N SER A 9 -13.18 0.39 -9.12
CA SER A 9 -11.81 -0.10 -8.98
C SER A 9 -11.80 -1.08 -7.81
N SER A 10 -11.51 -2.35 -8.10
CA SER A 10 -11.30 -3.37 -7.10
C SER A 10 -10.12 -2.93 -6.24
N SER A 11 -10.40 -2.35 -5.08
CA SER A 11 -9.41 -2.39 -4.03
C SER A 11 -9.37 -3.86 -3.62
N SER A 12 -8.19 -4.45 -3.70
CA SER A 12 -7.99 -5.88 -3.52
C SER A 12 -6.81 -6.05 -2.59
N CYS A 13 -7.10 -6.20 -1.30
CA CYS A 13 -6.12 -6.63 -0.32
C CYS A 13 -5.91 -8.13 -0.53
N PHE A 14 -4.76 -8.51 -1.09
CA PHE A 14 -4.38 -9.92 -1.25
C PHE A 14 -3.37 -10.28 -0.17
N CYS A 15 -3.74 -11.16 0.76
CA CYS A 15 -2.80 -11.80 1.67
C CYS A 15 -2.27 -13.09 1.02
N LEU A 16 -0.98 -13.13 0.71
CA LEU A 16 -0.32 -14.32 0.15
C LEU A 16 -0.17 -15.39 1.25
N GLN A 17 -1.12 -16.30 1.35
CA GLN A 17 -0.92 -17.56 2.07
C GLN A 17 -0.21 -18.56 1.13
N ARG A 18 1.09 -18.80 1.36
CA ARG A 18 1.67 -20.11 1.02
C ARG A 18 0.98 -21.14 1.92
N THR A 19 0.17 -22.00 1.34
CA THR A 19 -0.46 -23.13 2.02
C THR A 19 0.64 -24.09 2.50
N LEU A 20 0.95 -24.05 3.79
CA LEU A 20 1.64 -25.13 4.49
C LEU A 20 0.59 -25.89 5.29
N LEU A 21 0.47 -27.19 5.00
CA LEU A 21 -0.37 -28.13 5.74
C LEU A 21 -0.05 -28.06 7.26
N PRO A 22 -1.04 -28.23 8.14
CA PRO A 22 -0.77 -28.32 9.56
C PRO A 22 -0.07 -29.65 9.90
N PRO A 23 0.93 -29.65 10.81
CA PRO A 23 1.42 -30.87 11.41
C PRO A 23 0.44 -31.30 12.51
N LEU A 24 0.03 -32.57 12.52
CA LEU A 24 -0.63 -33.16 13.68
C LEU A 24 0.16 -34.37 14.18
N THR A 25 0.21 -34.39 15.50
CA THR A 25 0.97 -35.21 16.43
C THR A 25 0.71 -36.72 16.33
N ALA A 26 1.73 -37.48 16.69
CA ALA A 26 1.73 -38.93 16.75
C ALA A 26 0.83 -39.48 17.85
N ILE A 27 -0.02 -40.46 17.52
CA ILE A 27 -0.42 -41.56 18.41
C ILE A 27 -0.46 -42.83 17.55
N ALA A 28 0.29 -43.86 17.97
CA ALA A 28 0.34 -45.16 17.34
C ALA A 28 -0.89 -46.01 17.69
N THR A 29 -1.46 -46.73 16.71
CA THR A 29 -1.61 -48.20 16.72
C THR A 29 -2.49 -48.72 15.56
N SER A 30 -2.03 -49.84 15.00
CA SER A 30 -2.76 -50.92 14.34
C SER A 30 -3.37 -50.74 12.94
N THR A 31 -3.06 -51.76 12.15
CA THR A 31 -3.32 -52.03 10.73
C THR A 31 -4.79 -52.16 10.34
N ARG A 32 -5.17 -51.54 9.22
CA ARG A 32 -5.90 -52.17 8.09
C ARG A 32 -6.14 -51.13 6.99
N GLY A 33 -5.71 -51.45 5.77
CA GLY A 33 -5.78 -50.56 4.61
C GLY A 33 -7.22 -50.22 4.23
N PHE A 34 -7.55 -48.93 4.30
CA PHE A 34 -8.69 -48.35 3.61
C PHE A 34 -8.17 -47.29 2.64
N LYS A 35 -8.38 -47.52 1.34
CA LYS A 35 -8.19 -46.52 0.29
C LYS A 35 -9.13 -45.33 0.56
N ARG A 36 -8.63 -44.28 1.21
CA ARG A 36 -9.32 -42.98 1.24
C ARG A 36 -9.19 -42.35 -0.15
N ARG A 37 -10.29 -42.34 -0.90
CA ARG A 37 -10.47 -41.43 -2.03
C ARG A 37 -10.30 -40.01 -1.51
N SER A 38 -9.26 -39.33 -2.00
CA SER A 38 -9.15 -37.88 -1.88
C SER A 38 -10.29 -37.27 -2.69
N ASN A 39 -11.37 -36.86 -2.03
CA ASN A 39 -12.33 -35.94 -2.62
C ASN A 39 -11.68 -34.55 -2.65
N CYS A 40 -10.78 -34.35 -3.61
CA CYS A 40 -10.46 -33.00 -4.06
C CYS A 40 -11.73 -32.49 -4.75
N ILE A 41 -12.52 -31.67 -4.04
CA ILE A 41 -13.54 -30.85 -4.70
C ILE A 41 -12.76 -30.00 -5.70
N PRO A 42 -13.01 -30.13 -7.02
CA PRO A 42 -12.43 -29.20 -7.98
C PRO A 42 -13.03 -27.84 -7.66
N SER A 43 -12.23 -26.95 -7.07
CA SER A 43 -12.57 -25.54 -7.02
C SER A 43 -12.56 -25.05 -8.46
N CYS A 44 -13.73 -25.04 -9.10
CA CYS A 44 -13.92 -24.43 -10.40
C CYS A 44 -14.00 -22.92 -10.16
N SER A 45 -12.86 -22.26 -10.03
CA SER A 45 -12.81 -20.80 -9.95
C SER A 45 -13.08 -20.22 -11.34
N VAL A 46 -14.25 -19.62 -11.52
CA VAL A 46 -14.59 -18.88 -12.75
C VAL A 46 -14.08 -17.46 -12.61
N SER A 47 -13.34 -16.97 -13.61
CA SER A 47 -12.92 -15.57 -13.67
C SER A 47 -13.92 -14.77 -14.51
N TYR A 48 -14.61 -13.81 -13.87
CA TYR A 48 -15.50 -12.89 -14.59
C TYR A 48 -14.77 -11.83 -15.41
N ARG A 49 -13.44 -11.80 -15.37
CA ARG A 49 -12.62 -10.82 -16.12
C ARG A 49 -12.96 -10.80 -17.61
N LYS A 50 -13.08 -11.98 -18.23
CA LYS A 50 -13.42 -12.10 -19.66
C LYS A 50 -14.80 -11.52 -20.00
N PHE A 51 -15.76 -11.62 -19.09
CA PHE A 51 -17.11 -11.05 -19.28
C PHE A 51 -17.07 -9.52 -19.19
N VAL A 52 -16.30 -8.97 -18.25
CA VAL A 52 -16.13 -7.51 -18.12
C VAL A 52 -15.38 -6.95 -19.32
N GLU A 53 -14.29 -7.60 -19.76
CA GLU A 53 -13.54 -7.20 -20.96
C GLU A 53 -14.44 -7.21 -22.20
N PHE A 54 -15.20 -8.29 -22.44
CA PHE A 54 -16.17 -8.36 -23.54
C PHE A 54 -17.22 -7.24 -23.48
N ALA A 55 -17.82 -7.00 -22.31
CA ALA A 55 -18.83 -5.96 -22.16
C ALA A 55 -18.28 -4.56 -22.42
N LEU A 56 -17.04 -4.29 -21.97
CA LEU A 56 -16.37 -3.02 -22.26
C LEU A 56 -16.10 -2.87 -23.75
N ASP A 57 -15.49 -3.89 -24.37
CA ASP A 57 -15.14 -3.88 -25.80
C ASP A 57 -16.39 -3.69 -26.67
N GLU A 58 -17.44 -4.48 -26.48
CA GLU A 58 -18.71 -4.33 -27.22
C GLU A 58 -19.35 -2.95 -27.00
N THR A 59 -19.34 -2.44 -25.77
CA THR A 59 -19.91 -1.10 -25.52
C THR A 59 -19.16 -0.02 -26.30
N THR A 60 -17.82 -0.13 -26.45
CA THR A 60 -17.02 0.83 -27.23
C THR A 60 -17.31 0.83 -28.73
N LEU A 61 -17.84 -0.27 -29.28
CA LEU A 61 -18.28 -0.33 -30.68
C LEU A 61 -19.55 0.49 -30.92
N HIS A 62 -20.40 0.62 -29.89
CA HIS A 62 -21.72 1.26 -30.00
C HIS A 62 -21.78 2.67 -29.42
N THR A 63 -20.87 3.04 -28.50
CA THR A 63 -20.81 4.36 -27.89
C THR A 63 -19.45 4.68 -27.29
N HIS A 64 -19.18 5.94 -26.98
CA HIS A 64 -17.98 6.34 -26.27
C HIS A 64 -18.15 6.15 -24.76
N LEU A 65 -17.36 5.22 -24.19
CA LEU A 65 -17.17 5.14 -22.74
C LEU A 65 -16.27 6.31 -22.30
N ILE A 66 -16.82 7.17 -21.44
CA ILE A 66 -16.06 8.28 -20.85
C ILE A 66 -15.82 7.94 -19.38
N PRO A 67 -14.55 7.79 -18.95
CA PRO A 67 -14.25 7.53 -17.55
C PRO A 67 -14.74 8.70 -16.68
N SER A 68 -15.12 8.39 -15.45
CA SER A 68 -15.46 9.42 -14.47
C SER A 68 -14.27 10.38 -14.31
N PRO A 69 -14.49 11.70 -14.23
CA PRO A 69 -13.42 12.66 -14.03
C PRO A 69 -12.69 12.46 -12.70
N LEU A 70 -13.29 11.73 -11.76
CA LEU A 70 -12.66 11.23 -10.54
C LEU A 70 -12.34 9.74 -10.71
N GLN A 71 -11.06 9.38 -10.59
CA GLN A 71 -10.56 8.00 -10.54
C GLN A 71 -9.62 7.85 -9.33
N VAL A 72 -9.70 6.72 -8.64
CA VAL A 72 -8.85 6.41 -7.49
C VAL A 72 -8.34 4.99 -7.61
N LEU A 73 -7.05 4.78 -7.37
CA LEU A 73 -6.45 3.48 -7.13
C LEU A 73 -5.87 3.50 -5.72
N ASP A 74 -6.32 2.57 -4.88
CA ASP A 74 -5.65 2.23 -3.62
C ASP A 74 -5.31 0.74 -3.67
N PHE A 75 -4.03 0.46 -3.90
CA PHE A 75 -3.51 -0.88 -4.01
C PHE A 75 -2.26 -0.99 -3.13
N THR A 76 -2.42 -1.74 -2.03
CA THR A 76 -1.37 -1.98 -1.04
C THR A 76 -1.21 -3.48 -0.84
N VAL A 77 0.03 -3.96 -0.71
CA VAL A 77 0.30 -5.37 -0.40
C VAL A 77 1.13 -5.48 0.86
N PHE A 78 0.53 -6.09 1.89
CA PHE A 78 1.13 -6.30 3.19
C PHE A 78 1.81 -7.68 3.25
N PRO A 79 3.09 -7.76 3.65
CA PRO A 79 3.72 -9.05 3.94
C PRO A 79 3.20 -9.64 5.24
N LYS A 80 3.37 -10.95 5.42
CA LYS A 80 3.26 -11.55 6.74
C LYS A 80 4.45 -11.14 7.61
N ALA A 81 4.29 -11.13 8.93
CA ALA A 81 5.32 -10.68 9.87
C ALA A 81 6.63 -11.49 9.80
N GLU A 82 6.60 -12.73 9.31
CA GLU A 82 7.81 -13.53 9.10
C GLU A 82 8.63 -13.10 7.87
N TYR A 83 8.17 -12.13 7.09
CA TYR A 83 8.91 -11.56 5.97
C TYR A 83 9.01 -10.05 6.15
N ASP A 84 10.20 -9.56 6.47
CA ASP A 84 10.47 -8.14 6.74
C ASP A 84 10.53 -7.28 5.46
N ILE A 85 9.95 -7.73 4.35
CA ILE A 85 10.00 -7.02 3.08
C ILE A 85 9.22 -5.68 3.15
N PRO A 86 9.58 -4.68 2.34
CA PRO A 86 8.81 -3.44 2.25
C PRO A 86 7.34 -3.67 1.85
N ILE A 87 6.45 -2.79 2.29
CA ILE A 87 5.03 -2.78 1.91
C ILE A 87 4.90 -2.16 0.52
N PHE A 88 4.35 -2.88 -0.46
CA PHE A 88 4.06 -2.28 -1.77
C PHE A 88 2.87 -1.33 -1.65
N CYS A 89 3.01 -0.10 -2.17
CA CYS A 89 2.01 0.95 -2.01
C CYS A 89 1.82 1.72 -3.32
N ALA A 90 0.60 1.71 -3.86
CA ALA A 90 0.19 2.49 -5.01
C ALA A 90 -1.13 3.21 -4.71
N ASN A 91 -1.04 4.50 -4.41
CA ASN A 91 -2.17 5.39 -4.13
C ASN A 91 -2.24 6.48 -5.19
N PHE A 92 -3.13 6.30 -6.17
CA PHE A 92 -3.32 7.25 -7.27
C PHE A 92 -4.68 7.91 -7.12
N PHE A 93 -4.68 9.23 -7.13
CA PHE A 93 -5.88 10.04 -7.20
C PHE A 93 -5.83 10.87 -8.47
N THR A 94 -6.85 10.73 -9.31
CA THR A 94 -6.98 11.49 -10.56
C THR A 94 -8.29 12.26 -10.51
N SER A 95 -8.20 13.56 -10.79
CA SER A 95 -9.33 14.44 -11.03
C SER A 95 -9.23 15.05 -12.43
N ALA A 96 -10.26 15.77 -12.88
CA ALA A 96 -10.21 16.53 -14.13
C ALA A 96 -9.06 17.55 -14.21
N LYS A 97 -8.54 18.03 -13.07
CA LYS A 97 -7.53 19.10 -13.01
C LYS A 97 -6.13 18.60 -12.69
N THR A 98 -6.02 17.50 -11.95
CA THR A 98 -4.75 17.08 -11.36
C THR A 98 -4.74 15.60 -11.02
N ASN A 99 -3.55 15.02 -11.09
CA ASN A 99 -3.20 13.71 -10.58
C ASN A 99 -2.34 13.93 -9.33
N ILE A 100 -2.61 13.17 -8.28
CA ILE A 100 -1.81 13.08 -7.06
C ILE A 100 -1.44 11.62 -6.89
N VAL A 101 -0.15 11.33 -6.95
CA VAL A 101 0.36 9.97 -7.03
C VAL A 101 1.37 9.74 -5.92
N VAL A 102 1.19 8.64 -5.19
CA VAL A 102 2.21 7.99 -4.37
C VAL A 102 2.40 6.57 -4.92
N LEU A 103 3.60 6.26 -5.40
CA LEU A 103 4.02 4.90 -5.73
C LEU A 103 5.33 4.60 -4.99
N ASP A 104 5.34 3.53 -4.20
CA ASP A 104 6.49 3.22 -3.37
C ASP A 104 6.57 1.74 -2.94
N LEU A 105 7.75 1.39 -2.45
CA LEU A 105 8.00 0.22 -1.61
C LEU A 105 8.23 0.77 -0.19
N ASN A 106 7.16 1.03 0.56
CA ASN A 106 7.27 1.66 1.87
C ASN A 106 8.11 0.77 2.82
N PRO A 107 9.18 1.29 3.43
CA PRO A 107 10.01 0.50 4.32
C PRO A 107 9.20 0.06 5.54
N LEU A 108 9.39 -1.19 5.98
CA LEU A 108 8.78 -1.67 7.21
C LEU A 108 9.44 -1.02 8.43
N HIS A 109 10.78 -0.94 8.40
CA HIS A 109 11.61 -0.41 9.49
C HIS A 109 12.19 0.96 9.15
N ASP A 110 12.66 1.69 10.18
CA ASP A 110 13.20 3.05 10.04
C ASP A 110 14.48 3.08 9.21
N ILE A 111 14.41 3.67 8.02
CA ILE A 111 15.57 3.81 7.10
C ILE A 111 16.33 5.13 7.23
N ILE A 112 15.85 6.05 8.07
CA ILE A 112 16.54 7.32 8.33
C ILE A 112 17.61 7.07 9.39
N ASN A 113 17.26 6.36 10.46
CA ASN A 113 18.18 6.08 11.57
C ASN A 113 18.80 4.67 11.52
N GLN A 114 18.19 3.69 10.85
CA GLN A 114 18.75 2.33 10.72
C GLN A 114 19.26 2.08 9.29
N HIS A 115 20.57 1.89 9.15
CA HIS A 115 21.20 1.77 7.83
C HIS A 115 21.09 0.36 7.24
N GLU A 116 21.04 -0.67 8.08
CA GLU A 116 21.07 -2.07 7.66
C GLU A 116 19.84 -2.43 6.81
N TYR A 117 18.64 -2.06 7.27
CA TYR A 117 17.39 -2.30 6.54
C TYR A 117 17.35 -1.53 5.21
N LYS A 118 17.83 -0.27 5.24
CA LYS A 118 17.93 0.57 4.04
C LYS A 118 18.85 -0.07 3.00
N GLU A 119 20.04 -0.48 3.41
CA GLU A 119 21.04 -1.10 2.54
C GLU A 119 20.52 -2.43 1.97
N LYS A 120 19.88 -3.27 2.81
CA LYS A 120 19.29 -4.56 2.42
C LYS A 120 18.30 -4.42 1.27
N TYR A 121 17.39 -3.44 1.34
CA TYR A 121 16.26 -3.36 0.42
C TYR A 121 16.36 -2.29 -0.67
N PHE A 122 17.03 -1.16 -0.42
CA PHE A 122 16.92 0.02 -1.29
C PHE A 122 18.21 0.38 -2.02
N LYS A 123 19.39 -0.07 -1.56
CA LYS A 123 20.68 0.24 -2.21
C LYS A 123 20.67 -0.09 -3.70
N SER A 124 20.20 -1.29 -4.05
CA SER A 124 20.14 -1.75 -5.45
C SER A 124 19.00 -1.10 -6.25
N LEU A 125 18.07 -0.41 -5.60
CA LEU A 125 16.89 0.18 -6.21
C LEU A 125 17.03 1.67 -6.48
N ILE A 126 18.07 2.33 -5.97
CA ILE A 126 18.31 3.76 -6.21
C ILE A 126 18.26 4.14 -7.70
N PRO A 127 18.87 3.40 -8.65
CA PRO A 127 18.77 3.71 -10.07
C PRO A 127 17.32 3.71 -10.61
N LEU A 128 16.46 2.83 -10.09
CA LEU A 128 15.03 2.80 -10.45
C LEU A 128 14.32 4.06 -9.94
N GLY A 129 14.58 4.45 -8.69
CA GLY A 129 14.03 5.67 -8.12
C GLY A 129 14.44 6.92 -8.90
N LEU A 130 15.71 7.02 -9.30
CA LEU A 130 16.23 8.14 -10.09
C LEU A 130 15.59 8.22 -11.47
N LYS A 131 15.49 7.10 -12.19
CA LYS A 131 14.82 7.02 -13.50
C LYS A 131 13.44 7.69 -13.46
N TYR A 132 12.64 7.40 -12.44
CA TYR A 132 11.28 7.96 -12.36
C TYR A 132 11.23 9.33 -11.68
N ALA A 133 12.20 9.69 -10.84
CA ALA A 133 12.33 11.05 -10.31
C ALA A 133 12.68 12.08 -11.40
N GLU A 134 13.36 11.67 -12.48
CA GLU A 134 13.59 12.52 -13.65
C GLU A 134 12.31 12.73 -14.48
N LEU A 135 11.42 11.73 -14.51
CA LEU A 135 10.19 11.75 -15.31
C LEU A 135 9.01 12.40 -14.58
N PHE A 136 8.99 12.34 -13.24
CA PHE A 136 7.93 12.92 -12.42
C PHE A 136 8.48 13.98 -11.46
N PRO A 137 7.98 15.23 -11.52
CA PRO A 137 8.40 16.25 -10.58
C PRO A 137 7.95 15.89 -9.17
N TRP A 138 8.71 16.33 -8.17
CA TRP A 138 8.32 16.19 -6.78
C TRP A 138 6.99 16.90 -6.51
N GLY A 139 6.07 16.25 -5.79
CA GLY A 139 4.70 16.74 -5.56
C GLY A 139 4.57 17.95 -4.62
N GLY A 140 5.70 18.54 -4.20
CA GLY A 140 5.78 19.64 -3.24
C GLY A 140 5.56 19.18 -1.80
N LYS A 141 5.21 20.12 -0.92
CA LYS A 141 5.02 19.84 0.52
C LYS A 141 4.03 18.71 0.82
N LEU A 142 4.38 17.87 1.78
CA LEU A 142 3.56 16.80 2.36
C LEU A 142 3.56 16.84 3.89
N THR A 143 2.64 16.13 4.54
CA THR A 143 2.62 15.96 6.00
C THR A 143 3.96 15.39 6.45
N SER A 144 4.69 16.09 7.34
CA SER A 144 6.11 15.82 7.57
C SER A 144 6.40 14.36 7.93
N GLU A 145 5.55 13.72 8.74
CA GLU A 145 5.76 12.37 9.25
C GLU A 145 5.41 11.28 8.25
N SER A 146 4.72 11.61 7.15
CA SER A 146 4.59 10.66 6.05
C SER A 146 5.96 10.27 5.49
N ILE A 147 6.99 11.13 5.66
CA ILE A 147 8.35 10.81 5.24
C ILE A 147 8.95 9.60 5.96
N ASN A 148 8.53 9.33 7.20
CA ASN A 148 9.00 8.19 7.98
C ASN A 148 8.49 6.84 7.43
N PHE A 149 7.58 6.88 6.46
CA PHE A 149 7.00 5.70 5.81
C PHE A 149 7.33 5.64 4.32
N PHE A 150 8.13 6.56 3.80
CA PHE A 150 8.51 6.61 2.40
C PHE A 150 9.95 6.15 2.22
N SER A 151 10.20 5.43 1.13
CA SER A 151 11.53 4.97 0.77
C SER A 151 12.31 6.02 -0.05
N PRO A 152 13.63 5.85 -0.24
CA PRO A 152 14.42 6.73 -1.09
C PRO A 152 14.03 6.66 -2.58
N ILE A 153 13.20 5.69 -2.97
CA ILE A 153 12.72 5.52 -4.34
C ILE A 153 11.25 5.95 -4.51
N VAL A 154 10.62 6.55 -3.49
CA VAL A 154 9.22 6.99 -3.59
C VAL A 154 9.00 7.93 -4.79
N ILE A 155 7.90 7.70 -5.49
CA ILE A 155 7.32 8.64 -6.45
C ILE A 155 6.16 9.34 -5.73
N TRP A 156 6.45 10.50 -5.16
CA TRP A 156 5.43 11.46 -4.72
C TRP A 156 5.39 12.58 -5.76
N THR A 157 4.29 12.65 -6.52
CA THR A 157 4.17 13.60 -7.63
C THR A 157 2.76 14.16 -7.77
N LYS A 158 2.70 15.37 -8.34
CA LYS A 158 1.47 15.98 -8.81
C LYS A 158 1.67 16.46 -10.24
N PHE A 159 0.74 16.14 -11.13
CA PHE A 159 0.84 16.55 -12.53
C PHE A 159 -0.55 16.70 -13.18
N THR A 160 -0.63 17.52 -14.22
CA THR A 160 -1.84 17.67 -15.03
C THR A 160 -2.01 16.46 -15.96
N SER A 161 -3.26 16.06 -16.21
CA SER A 161 -3.56 14.88 -17.01
C SER A 161 -3.04 15.01 -18.45
N ASN A 162 -2.21 14.04 -18.87
CA ASN A 162 -1.63 13.91 -20.20
C ASN A 162 -1.47 12.40 -20.50
N PRO A 163 -1.90 11.89 -21.67
CA PRO A 163 -1.71 10.49 -22.07
C PRO A 163 -0.29 9.94 -21.82
N GLU A 164 0.75 10.69 -22.21
CA GLU A 164 2.14 10.27 -22.04
C GLU A 164 2.51 10.05 -20.56
N LYS A 165 2.03 10.92 -19.66
CA LYS A 165 2.26 10.76 -18.22
C LYS A 165 1.56 9.53 -17.65
N TYR A 166 0.41 9.13 -18.21
CA TYR A 166 -0.26 7.89 -17.82
C TYR A 166 0.52 6.66 -18.28
N ASP A 167 1.07 6.66 -19.49
CA ASP A 167 1.90 5.54 -19.99
C ASP A 167 3.19 5.38 -19.16
N ILE A 168 3.82 6.50 -18.79
CA ILE A 168 4.98 6.51 -17.89
C ILE A 168 4.57 6.03 -16.49
N LEU A 169 3.44 6.49 -15.94
CA LEU A 169 2.95 6.05 -14.62
C LEU A 169 2.65 4.55 -14.61
N TYR A 170 2.03 4.03 -15.66
CA TYR A 170 1.75 2.61 -15.80
C TYR A 170 3.05 1.80 -15.90
N SER A 171 4.04 2.30 -16.62
CA SER A 171 5.38 1.69 -16.68
C SER A 171 6.07 1.68 -15.30
N ALA A 172 5.98 2.79 -14.55
CA ALA A 172 6.47 2.89 -13.18
C ALA A 172 5.80 1.85 -12.27
N PHE A 173 4.48 1.79 -12.29
CA PHE A 173 3.71 0.81 -11.53
C PHE A 173 4.16 -0.61 -11.81
N ARG A 174 4.28 -1.00 -13.10
CA ARG A 174 4.72 -2.34 -13.48
C ARG A 174 6.15 -2.65 -13.02
N GLU A 175 7.07 -1.71 -13.16
CA GLU A 175 8.47 -1.92 -12.75
C GLU A 175 8.61 -2.02 -11.24
N TYR A 176 7.98 -1.12 -10.47
CA TYR A 176 7.99 -1.16 -9.00
C TYR A 176 7.38 -2.46 -8.50
N TYR A 177 6.23 -2.87 -9.05
CA TYR A 177 5.58 -4.10 -8.63
C TYR A 177 6.40 -5.35 -8.98
N LYS A 178 7.02 -5.40 -10.17
CA LYS A 178 7.94 -6.50 -10.55
C LYS A 178 9.17 -6.56 -9.65
N VAL A 179 9.72 -5.42 -9.24
CA VAL A 179 10.83 -5.37 -8.30
C VAL A 179 10.40 -5.88 -6.93
N TRP A 180 9.24 -5.44 -6.43
CA TRP A 180 8.69 -5.92 -5.18
C TRP A 180 8.45 -7.44 -5.19
N LEU A 181 7.91 -8.00 -6.28
CA LEU A 181 7.76 -9.46 -6.45
C LEU A 181 9.12 -10.19 -6.41
N LYS A 182 10.19 -9.60 -6.97
CA LYS A 182 11.54 -10.17 -6.87
C LYS A 182 12.06 -10.15 -5.43
N LEU A 183 11.72 -9.14 -4.63
CA LEU A 183 12.07 -9.12 -3.21
C LEU A 183 11.37 -10.26 -2.46
N ILE A 184 10.07 -10.48 -2.68
CA ILE A 184 9.34 -11.61 -2.07
C ILE A 184 9.99 -12.94 -2.43
N CYS A 185 10.32 -13.16 -3.70
CA CYS A 185 10.88 -14.43 -4.15
C CYS A 185 12.23 -14.76 -3.51
N LYS A 186 12.95 -13.73 -3.04
CA LYS A 186 14.26 -13.84 -2.38
C LYS A 186 14.17 -13.71 -0.85
N ALA A 187 13.00 -13.42 -0.30
CA ALA A 187 12.85 -13.17 1.12
C ALA A 187 12.93 -14.49 1.88
N ASP A 188 13.89 -14.58 2.79
CA ASP A 188 13.96 -15.67 3.75
C ASP A 188 12.89 -15.48 4.82
N LYS A 189 12.29 -16.61 5.25
CA LYS A 189 11.32 -16.60 6.33
C LYS A 189 12.06 -16.43 7.65
N GLU A 190 11.71 -15.40 8.41
CA GLU A 190 12.18 -15.22 9.77
C GLU A 190 11.62 -16.31 10.68
N THR A 191 12.48 -16.80 11.59
CA THR A 191 12.15 -17.83 12.58
C THR A 191 12.34 -17.33 14.01
N ASP A 192 13.09 -16.26 14.22
CA ASP A 192 13.24 -15.64 15.53
C ASP A 192 11.95 -14.91 15.94
N GLU A 193 11.35 -15.34 17.05
CA GLU A 193 10.06 -14.80 17.52
C GLU A 193 10.14 -13.32 17.87
N SER A 194 11.29 -12.84 18.38
CA SER A 194 11.47 -11.44 18.74
C SER A 194 11.51 -10.56 17.50
N GLN A 195 12.20 -11.01 16.44
CA GLN A 195 12.25 -10.31 15.16
C GLN A 195 10.90 -10.32 14.44
N ILE A 196 10.16 -11.44 14.49
CA ILE A 196 8.78 -11.52 13.97
C ILE A 196 7.88 -10.53 14.70
N PHE A 197 7.97 -10.46 16.03
CA PHE A 197 7.22 -9.49 16.82
C PHE A 197 7.58 -8.05 16.44
N HIS A 198 8.87 -7.77 16.23
CA HIS A 198 9.31 -6.44 15.79
C HIS A 198 8.76 -6.05 14.41
N ASN A 199 8.73 -7.00 13.46
CA ASN A 199 8.13 -6.81 12.14
C ASN A 199 6.61 -6.55 12.24
N LEU A 200 5.92 -7.31 13.10
CA LEU A 200 4.49 -7.15 13.36
C LEU A 200 4.18 -5.77 13.93
N GLU A 201 4.95 -5.33 14.94
CA GLU A 201 4.77 -4.02 15.55
C GLU A 201 5.01 -2.87 14.55
N ALA A 202 6.03 -3.00 13.71
CA ALA A 202 6.33 -2.02 12.66
C ALA A 202 5.19 -1.92 11.62
N GLN A 203 4.62 -3.06 11.21
CA GLN A 203 3.46 -3.10 10.33
C GLN A 203 2.22 -2.49 11.01
N HIS A 204 1.97 -2.82 12.28
CA HIS A 204 0.85 -2.27 13.04
C HIS A 204 0.96 -0.74 13.20
N ARG A 205 2.17 -0.23 13.44
CA ARG A 205 2.45 1.22 13.45
C ARG A 205 2.13 1.89 12.10
N TYR A 206 2.49 1.25 10.98
CA TYR A 206 2.15 1.73 9.64
C TYR A 206 0.64 1.80 9.42
N LEU A 207 -0.10 0.73 9.74
CA LEU A 207 -1.56 0.67 9.60
C LEU A 207 -2.23 1.73 10.46
N THR A 208 -1.79 1.88 11.71
CA THR A 208 -2.31 2.89 12.65
C THR A 208 -2.15 4.30 12.09
N TRP A 209 -0.99 4.61 11.49
CA TRP A 209 -0.78 5.90 10.82
C TRP A 209 -1.74 6.12 9.64
N ARG A 210 -1.85 5.13 8.74
CA ARG A 210 -2.70 5.23 7.54
C ARG A 210 -4.18 5.40 7.90
N VAL A 211 -4.69 4.61 8.84
CA VAL A 211 -6.09 4.70 9.29
C VAL A 211 -6.45 6.08 9.83
N GLU A 212 -5.50 6.78 10.45
CA GLU A 212 -5.76 8.10 11.05
C GLU A 212 -5.45 9.26 10.09
N LYS A 213 -4.45 9.11 9.22
CA LYS A 213 -3.86 10.23 8.45
C LYS A 213 -3.91 10.09 6.93
N ASP A 214 -4.49 9.01 6.40
CA ASP A 214 -4.60 8.84 4.95
C ASP A 214 -5.36 10.02 4.30
N PRO A 215 -4.82 10.66 3.25
CA PRO A 215 -5.46 11.82 2.62
C PRO A 215 -6.76 11.48 1.88
N GLY A 216 -6.96 10.21 1.52
CA GLY A 216 -8.16 9.70 0.83
C GLY A 216 -9.41 9.65 1.70
N GLN A 217 -9.28 9.72 3.03
CA GLN A 217 -10.42 9.67 3.94
C GLN A 217 -11.48 10.72 3.66
N GLY A 218 -11.07 11.95 3.32
CA GLY A 218 -12.00 13.03 3.02
C GLY A 218 -12.83 12.76 1.76
N VAL A 219 -12.28 12.03 0.79
CA VAL A 219 -13.00 11.58 -0.41
C VAL A 219 -13.96 10.46 -0.06
N LEU A 220 -13.50 9.45 0.70
CA LEU A 220 -14.35 8.33 1.15
C LEU A 220 -15.56 8.84 1.94
N LYS A 221 -15.35 9.71 2.93
CA LYS A 221 -16.43 10.29 3.74
C LYS A 221 -17.47 11.03 2.90
N LYS A 222 -17.05 11.74 1.86
CA LYS A 222 -17.97 12.43 0.93
C LYS A 222 -18.76 11.46 0.04
N LEU A 223 -18.19 10.31 -0.29
CA LEU A 223 -18.82 9.33 -1.19
C LEU A 223 -19.77 8.39 -0.44
N ILE A 224 -19.40 7.92 0.75
CA ILE A 224 -20.11 6.85 1.47
C ILE A 224 -20.49 7.22 2.91
N GLY A 225 -20.24 8.47 3.34
CA GLY A 225 -20.53 8.93 4.71
C GLY A 225 -19.48 8.48 5.73
N ASP A 226 -19.46 9.13 6.89
CA ASP A 226 -18.42 8.93 7.91
C ASP A 226 -18.34 7.50 8.46
N THR A 227 -19.48 6.88 8.77
CA THR A 227 -19.51 5.54 9.37
C THR A 227 -18.96 4.48 8.42
N LEU A 228 -19.44 4.46 7.16
CA LEU A 228 -18.96 3.49 6.17
C LEU A 228 -17.54 3.78 5.72
N ALA A 229 -17.13 5.05 5.66
CA ALA A 229 -15.73 5.40 5.39
C ALA A 229 -14.80 4.90 6.50
N LYS A 230 -15.19 5.05 7.77
CA LYS A 230 -14.43 4.52 8.91
C LYS A 230 -14.32 3.00 8.84
N ASP A 231 -15.43 2.31 8.57
CA ASP A 231 -15.43 0.85 8.41
C ASP A 231 -14.56 0.39 7.23
N MET A 232 -14.71 1.01 6.05
CA MET A 232 -13.87 0.75 4.87
C MET A 232 -12.37 0.90 5.17
N LEU A 233 -11.99 1.94 5.92
CA LEU A 233 -10.58 2.17 6.28
C LEU A 233 -10.04 1.07 7.19
N ARG A 234 -10.76 0.71 8.26
CA ARG A 234 -10.28 -0.21 9.29
C ARG A 234 -10.46 -1.67 8.91
N SER A 235 -11.62 -2.02 8.39
CA SER A 235 -12.01 -3.41 8.12
C SER A 235 -11.54 -3.90 6.76
N PHE A 236 -11.12 -2.99 5.86
CA PHE A 236 -10.73 -3.35 4.50
C PHE A 236 -9.38 -2.78 4.06
N LEU A 237 -9.24 -1.46 3.90
CA LEU A 237 -8.03 -0.84 3.34
C LEU A 237 -6.80 -1.08 4.23
N PHE A 238 -6.98 -1.00 5.54
CA PHE A 238 -5.94 -1.17 6.54
C PHE A 238 -6.35 -2.21 7.60
N ASN A 239 -6.97 -3.29 7.12
CA ASN A 239 -7.25 -4.46 7.95
C ASN A 239 -5.96 -4.96 8.62
N GLY A 240 -6.05 -5.35 9.89
CA GLY A 240 -4.91 -5.61 10.76
C GLY A 240 -4.68 -4.52 11.81
N VAL A 241 -5.23 -3.31 11.65
CA VAL A 241 -5.07 -2.22 12.63
C VAL A 241 -5.71 -2.55 14.00
N ASP A 242 -6.73 -3.41 14.01
CA ASP A 242 -7.43 -3.80 15.23
C ASP A 242 -6.94 -5.17 15.76
N GLU A 243 -6.23 -5.94 14.92
CA GLU A 243 -5.87 -7.33 15.21
C GLU A 243 -4.36 -7.56 15.44
N LEU A 244 -3.48 -6.77 14.82
CA LEU A 244 -2.03 -7.00 14.86
C LEU A 244 -1.35 -6.41 16.11
N GLY A 245 -2.03 -5.52 16.84
CA GLY A 245 -1.48 -4.89 18.03
C GLY A 245 -2.52 -4.14 18.85
N SER A 246 -2.12 -3.69 20.04
CA SER A 246 -3.00 -2.96 20.98
C SER A 246 -2.61 -1.50 21.21
N LYS A 247 -1.44 -1.08 20.69
CA LYS A 247 -0.96 0.31 20.79
C LYS A 247 -1.85 1.24 19.96
N THR A 248 -2.29 2.33 20.57
CA THR A 248 -3.10 3.37 19.93
C THR A 248 -2.25 4.29 19.04
N PHE A 249 -2.91 5.14 18.26
CA PHE A 249 -2.23 6.19 17.49
C PHE A 249 -1.34 7.08 18.39
N ASN A 250 -1.81 7.41 19.59
CA ASN A 250 -1.08 8.26 20.51
C ASN A 250 0.14 7.56 21.14
N ASP A 251 0.09 6.24 21.28
CA ASP A 251 1.23 5.45 21.76
C ASP A 251 2.39 5.46 20.76
N TYR A 252 2.08 5.38 19.45
CA TYR A 252 3.09 5.46 18.39
C TYR A 252 3.51 6.88 18.03
N PHE A 253 2.58 7.85 18.15
CA PHE A 253 2.78 9.23 17.69
C PHE A 253 2.45 10.23 18.82
N PRO A 254 3.16 10.18 19.97
CA PRO A 254 2.83 10.98 21.15
C PRO A 254 2.93 12.50 20.90
N ARG A 255 3.67 12.92 19.88
CA ARG A 255 3.73 14.34 19.45
C ARG A 255 2.39 14.88 18.96
N TYR A 256 1.42 14.01 18.67
CA TYR A 256 0.05 14.36 18.31
C TYR A 256 -0.89 14.39 19.52
N CYS A 257 -0.45 14.08 20.74
CA CYS A 257 -1.27 14.26 21.93
C CYS A 257 -1.43 15.76 22.21
N CYS A 258 -2.67 16.23 22.34
CA CYS A 258 -2.93 17.51 22.98
C CYS A 258 -2.59 17.40 24.46
N GLN A 259 -2.00 18.46 25.05
CA GLN A 259 -2.10 18.65 26.50
C GLN A 259 -3.60 18.69 26.85
N GLU A 260 -3.99 17.94 27.87
CA GLU A 260 -5.37 17.67 28.26
C GLU A 260 -6.26 18.93 28.29
N GLY A 261 -7.45 18.85 27.71
CA GLY A 261 -8.55 19.79 28.03
C GLY A 261 -9.04 20.73 26.93
N THR A 262 -8.44 20.78 25.73
CA THR A 262 -9.01 21.54 24.60
C THR A 262 -9.26 20.67 23.38
N LEU A 263 -10.54 20.46 23.05
CA LEU A 263 -11.00 19.89 21.78
C LEU A 263 -10.60 20.83 20.63
N ASN A 264 -9.37 20.68 20.13
CA ASN A 264 -8.93 21.45 18.99
C ASN A 264 -9.46 20.79 17.70
N LYS A 265 -10.54 21.36 17.15
CA LYS A 265 -11.19 20.92 15.89
C LYS A 265 -10.32 21.10 14.62
N LYS A 266 -9.02 21.43 14.77
CA LYS A 266 -8.01 21.42 13.72
C LYS A 266 -7.01 20.34 14.09
N GLY A 267 -7.24 19.13 13.58
CA GLY A 267 -6.44 17.94 13.92
C GLY A 267 -4.95 18.28 13.91
N ASN A 268 -4.27 17.99 15.02
CA ASN A 268 -2.86 18.27 15.27
C ASN A 268 -2.03 18.00 14.00
N VAL A 269 -1.69 19.05 13.25
CA VAL A 269 -0.89 18.94 12.04
C VAL A 269 0.52 19.32 12.44
N ILE A 270 1.41 18.34 12.58
CA ILE A 270 2.82 18.64 12.32
C ILE A 270 2.84 19.14 10.87
N GLY A 271 3.25 20.39 10.71
CA GLY A 271 3.07 21.15 9.47
C GLY A 271 3.55 20.40 8.23
N LYS A 272 3.04 20.79 7.05
CA LYS A 272 3.59 20.24 5.81
C LYS A 272 5.02 20.74 5.59
N SER A 273 5.93 19.85 5.22
CA SER A 273 7.34 20.15 4.94
C SER A 273 7.79 19.47 3.64
N PHE A 274 9.08 19.56 3.33
CA PHE A 274 9.72 18.93 2.16
C PHE A 274 9.16 19.47 0.83
N GLU A 275 9.36 20.77 0.59
CA GLU A 275 9.05 21.40 -0.71
C GLU A 275 9.84 20.75 -1.86
N ASN A 276 11.04 20.25 -1.57
CA ASN A 276 11.88 19.49 -2.48
C ASN A 276 12.02 18.04 -2.03
N ARG A 277 12.41 17.15 -2.94
CA ARG A 277 12.69 15.73 -2.66
C ARG A 277 13.77 15.62 -1.57
N PRO A 278 13.51 14.97 -0.43
CA PRO A 278 14.44 14.92 0.70
C PRO A 278 15.44 13.76 0.64
N TRP A 279 15.64 13.16 -0.55
CA TRP A 279 16.70 12.19 -0.79
C TRP A 279 17.58 12.65 -1.94
N ASN A 280 18.89 12.57 -1.76
CA ASN A 280 19.86 12.88 -2.82
C ASN A 280 19.95 11.75 -3.87
N ALA A 281 20.82 11.95 -4.86
CA ALA A 281 21.05 10.98 -5.93
C ALA A 281 21.58 9.61 -5.45
N ARG A 282 22.12 9.53 -4.22
CA ARG A 282 22.56 8.27 -3.58
C ARG A 282 21.48 7.65 -2.70
N GLY A 283 20.28 8.25 -2.62
CA GLY A 283 19.22 7.83 -1.71
C GLY A 283 19.49 8.17 -0.25
N GLU A 284 20.43 9.05 0.05
CA GLU A 284 20.68 9.54 1.41
C GLU A 284 19.66 10.61 1.75
N PHE A 285 19.09 10.53 2.96
CA PHE A 285 18.15 11.53 3.45
C PHE A 285 18.90 12.84 3.70
N ILE A 286 18.41 13.93 3.10
CA ILE A 286 18.94 15.27 3.33
C ILE A 286 17.89 16.00 4.17
N GLU A 287 18.20 16.18 5.44
CA GLU A 287 17.41 17.09 6.27
C GLU A 287 17.69 18.51 5.78
N TYR A 288 16.73 19.11 5.07
CA TYR A 288 16.75 20.54 4.84
C TYR A 288 16.53 21.19 6.19
N PHE A 289 17.61 21.63 6.84
CA PHE A 289 17.56 22.53 7.98
C PHE A 289 16.55 23.65 7.65
N ARG A 290 15.51 23.75 8.48
CA ARG A 290 14.60 24.89 8.45
C ARG A 290 15.33 26.15 8.90
#